data_AF-A0A562ZM71-F1
#
_entry.id   AF-A0A562ZM71-F1
#
_cell.length_a   1.000
_cell.length_b   1.000
_cell.length_c   1.000
_cell.angle_alpha   90.00
_cell.angle_beta   90.00
_cell.angle_gamma   90.00
#
_symmetry.space_group_name_H-M   'P 1'
#
loop_
_entity.id
_entity.type
_entity.pdbx_description
1 polymer ?
#
loop_
_entity_poly.entity_id
_entity_poly.type
_entity_poly.pdbx_seq_one_letter_code
_entity_poly.pdbx_strand_id
1 'polypeptide(L)'
;MSSVSLRALAAATLAFACVSVHAQGDGSCILAGRLAEDGHWAPRFEGVELLGADGKALRGGGKEALAGVRQARLSAPALLSRCDGNQPLARADEDLPRAKTPVPALSAGVVDVEAVAYPRLRTGGELVELRVRVPAERVVMLTR
;
A
#
# COMPACT_ATOMS: atom_id res chain seq x y z
N MET A 1 -20.69 -23.67 -67.05
CA MET A 1 -21.39 -24.04 -65.80
C MET A 1 -20.51 -23.53 -64.68
N SER A 2 -20.51 -22.23 -64.35
CA SER A 2 -21.62 -21.44 -63.79
C SER A 2 -22.11 -22.06 -62.48
N SER A 3 -22.19 -21.43 -61.31
CA SER A 3 -21.87 -20.11 -60.72
C SER A 3 -22.44 -20.17 -59.28
N VAL A 4 -22.28 -19.09 -58.48
CA VAL A 4 -22.99 -18.82 -57.19
C VAL A 4 -22.47 -19.65 -55.99
N SER A 5 -22.14 -19.11 -54.80
CA SER A 5 -21.93 -17.71 -54.36
C SER A 5 -21.15 -17.58 -53.04
N LEU A 6 -20.77 -16.34 -52.70
CA LEU A 6 -20.50 -15.73 -51.39
C LEU A 6 -20.59 -16.60 -50.12
N ARG A 7 -19.60 -16.41 -49.23
CA ARG A 7 -19.87 -15.83 -47.88
C ARG A 7 -18.67 -15.09 -47.34
N ALA A 8 -18.84 -13.79 -47.11
CA ALA A 8 -17.89 -12.98 -46.34
C ALA A 8 -18.02 -13.34 -44.85
N LEU A 9 -16.89 -13.42 -44.16
CA LEU A 9 -16.82 -13.45 -42.70
C LEU A 9 -15.86 -12.35 -42.27
N ALA A 10 -16.44 -11.33 -41.64
CA ALA A 10 -15.72 -10.20 -41.08
C ALA A 10 -15.51 -10.37 -39.58
N ALA A 11 -14.48 -9.69 -39.06
CA ALA A 11 -14.19 -9.49 -37.63
C ALA A 11 -13.80 -10.76 -36.83
N ALA A 12 -13.05 -10.67 -35.73
CA ALA A 12 -12.57 -9.46 -35.05
C ALA A 12 -11.09 -9.60 -34.62
N THR A 13 -10.34 -8.51 -34.75
CA THR A 13 -8.98 -8.38 -34.20
C THR A 13 -9.06 -8.23 -32.68
N LEU A 14 -8.98 -9.34 -31.94
CA LEU A 14 -8.78 -9.31 -30.49
C LEU A 14 -7.29 -9.20 -30.19
N ALA A 15 -6.79 -7.97 -30.24
CA ALA A 15 -5.51 -7.63 -29.66
C ALA A 15 -5.58 -7.89 -28.14
N PHE A 16 -5.01 -9.00 -27.68
CA PHE A 16 -4.82 -9.26 -26.26
C PHE A 16 -3.74 -8.30 -25.74
N ALA A 17 -4.17 -7.08 -25.43
CA ALA A 17 -3.43 -6.19 -24.56
C ALA A 17 -3.41 -6.83 -23.16
N CYS A 18 -2.46 -7.74 -22.95
CA CYS A 18 -2.07 -8.15 -21.61
C CYS A 18 -1.66 -6.88 -20.88
N VAL A 19 -2.55 -6.44 -19.99
CA VAL A 19 -2.42 -5.26 -19.15
C VAL A 19 -1.00 -5.18 -18.64
N SER A 20 -0.31 -4.09 -18.98
CA SER A 20 0.95 -3.75 -18.35
C SER A 20 0.73 -3.80 -16.85
N VAL A 21 1.36 -4.77 -16.18
CA VAL A 21 1.58 -4.69 -14.74
C VAL A 21 2.45 -3.47 -14.55
N HIS A 22 1.82 -2.34 -14.30
CA HIS A 22 2.50 -1.13 -13.90
C HIS A 22 3.20 -1.47 -12.60
N ALA A 23 4.53 -1.57 -12.67
CA ALA A 23 5.37 -1.62 -11.49
C ALA A 23 4.94 -0.46 -10.58
N GLN A 24 4.59 -0.76 -9.33
CA GLN A 24 4.06 0.23 -8.40
C GLN A 24 5.17 1.11 -7.82
N GLY A 25 5.83 1.90 -8.68
CA GLY A 25 6.51 3.15 -8.32
C GLY A 25 5.72 4.31 -8.93
N ASP A 26 5.52 5.45 -8.27
CA ASP A 26 6.22 5.97 -7.09
C ASP A 26 5.25 6.26 -5.93
N GLY A 27 4.89 5.21 -5.18
CA GLY A 27 4.15 5.34 -3.92
C GLY A 27 5.09 5.42 -2.72
N SER A 28 4.87 6.39 -1.83
CA SER A 28 5.45 6.36 -0.48
C SER A 28 4.49 5.63 0.47
N CYS A 29 5.05 4.82 1.36
CA CYS A 29 4.27 4.05 2.32
C CYS A 29 4.57 4.45 3.77
N ILE A 30 3.58 4.23 4.64
CA ILE A 30 3.72 4.28 6.11
C ILE A 30 3.15 2.99 6.71
N LEU A 31 3.62 2.61 7.89
CA LEU A 31 3.13 1.43 8.62
C LEU A 31 2.10 1.83 9.68
N ALA A 32 0.96 1.15 9.70
CA ALA A 32 -0.14 1.40 10.63
C ALA A 32 -0.28 0.34 11.75
N GLY A 33 0.42 -0.79 11.64
CA GLY A 33 0.35 -1.87 12.62
C GLY A 33 0.63 -3.23 12.01
N ARG A 34 0.10 -4.28 12.65
CA ARG A 34 0.21 -5.67 12.20
C ARG A 34 -1.14 -6.38 12.28
N LEU A 35 -1.36 -7.30 11.34
CA LEU A 35 -2.36 -8.35 11.46
C LEU A 35 -1.68 -9.58 12.07
N ALA A 36 -2.24 -10.10 13.16
CA ALA A 36 -1.88 -11.39 13.71
C ALA A 36 -2.37 -12.53 12.80
N GLU A 37 -1.93 -13.76 13.08
CA GLU A 37 -2.21 -14.94 12.24
C GLU A 37 -3.69 -15.36 12.22
N ASP A 38 -4.44 -15.00 13.25
CA ASP A 38 -5.91 -15.13 13.33
C ASP A 38 -6.67 -14.01 12.60
N GLY A 39 -5.95 -13.08 11.97
CA GLY A 39 -6.50 -11.94 11.23
C GLY A 39 -6.86 -10.71 12.08
N HIS A 40 -6.55 -10.67 13.38
CA HIS A 40 -6.81 -9.48 14.19
C HIS A 40 -5.74 -8.39 14.00
N TRP A 41 -6.16 -7.14 13.78
CA TRP A 41 -5.28 -5.99 13.63
C TRP A 41 -4.81 -5.46 15.00
N ALA A 42 -3.81 -6.15 15.56
CA ALA A 42 -2.99 -5.68 16.67
C ALA A 42 -1.54 -6.23 16.58
N PRO A 43 -0.55 -5.52 17.13
CA PRO A 43 -0.66 -4.16 17.65
C PRO A 43 -0.91 -3.14 16.53
N ARG A 44 -1.71 -2.12 16.85
CA ARG A 44 -1.83 -0.90 16.05
C ARG A 44 -0.64 -0.01 16.40
N PHE A 45 -0.06 0.68 15.43
CA PHE A 45 1.06 1.58 15.71
C PHE A 45 0.53 2.88 16.34
N GLU A 46 1.24 3.33 17.38
CA GLU A 46 0.87 4.54 18.10
C GLU A 46 0.88 5.75 17.16
N GLY A 47 -0.13 6.61 17.31
CA GLY A 47 -0.26 7.82 16.53
C GLY A 47 -0.76 7.64 15.09
N VAL A 48 -1.18 6.44 14.68
CA VAL A 48 -1.86 6.19 13.40
C VAL A 48 -3.33 5.78 13.64
N GLU A 49 -4.27 6.68 13.36
CA GLU A 49 -5.71 6.39 13.38
C GLU A 49 -6.22 6.24 11.94
N LEU A 50 -6.84 5.10 11.61
CA LEU A 50 -7.39 4.83 10.28
C LEU A 50 -8.82 5.34 10.15
N LEU A 51 -9.10 6.06 9.07
CA LEU A 51 -10.39 6.70 8.81
C LEU A 51 -11.04 6.14 7.54
N GLY A 52 -12.37 6.01 7.58
CA GLY A 52 -13.21 5.68 6.42
C GLY A 52 -13.44 6.86 5.49
N ALA A 53 -14.21 6.63 4.41
CA ALA A 53 -14.59 7.66 3.45
C ALA A 53 -15.42 8.82 4.05
N ASP A 54 -16.05 8.60 5.21
CA ASP A 54 -16.82 9.60 5.96
C ASP A 54 -15.98 10.35 7.02
N GLY A 55 -14.66 10.16 7.01
CA GLY A 55 -13.72 10.78 7.95
C GLY A 55 -13.78 10.20 9.37
N LYS A 56 -14.57 9.15 9.62
CA LYS A 56 -14.69 8.54 10.95
C LYS A 56 -13.67 7.42 11.17
N ALA A 57 -13.22 7.28 12.41
CA ALA A 57 -12.31 6.22 12.83
C ALA A 57 -12.91 4.82 12.62
N LEU A 58 -12.17 3.96 11.93
CA LEU A 58 -12.51 2.56 11.72
C LEU A 58 -12.31 1.78 13.03
N ARG A 59 -13.38 1.10 13.47
CA ARG A 59 -13.38 0.34 14.74
C ARG A 59 -13.10 -1.15 14.56
N GLY A 60 -13.30 -1.69 13.35
CA GLY A 60 -13.08 -3.10 13.04
C GLY A 60 -11.60 -3.51 13.09
N GLY A 61 -11.37 -4.81 13.27
CA GLY A 61 -10.02 -5.39 13.41
C GLY A 61 -9.58 -6.30 12.25
N GLY A 62 -10.42 -6.61 11.27
CA GLY A 62 -10.09 -7.52 10.16
C GLY A 62 -9.77 -6.81 8.85
N LYS A 63 -9.27 -7.56 7.85
CA LYS A 63 -8.99 -7.05 6.49
C LYS A 63 -10.22 -6.45 5.82
N GLU A 64 -11.41 -6.94 6.15
CA GLU A 64 -12.71 -6.47 5.66
C GLU A 64 -12.97 -5.03 6.12
N ALA A 65 -12.61 -4.69 7.36
CA ALA A 65 -12.69 -3.33 7.87
C ALA A 65 -11.60 -2.43 7.25
N LEU A 66 -10.39 -2.97 7.07
CA LEU A 66 -9.26 -2.25 6.48
C LEU A 66 -9.46 -1.94 4.97
N ALA A 67 -10.30 -2.69 4.25
CA ALA A 67 -10.72 -2.34 2.89
C ALA A 67 -11.49 -1.01 2.81
N GLY A 68 -12.07 -0.55 3.93
CA GLY A 68 -12.77 0.73 4.06
C GLY A 68 -11.86 1.95 4.26
N VAL A 69 -10.55 1.76 4.49
CA VAL A 69 -9.60 2.86 4.76
C VAL A 69 -9.51 3.81 3.56
N ARG A 70 -9.67 5.11 3.81
CA ARG A 70 -9.45 6.17 2.81
C ARG A 70 -8.55 7.28 3.30
N GLN A 71 -8.40 7.46 4.60
CA GLN A 71 -7.46 8.42 5.18
C GLN A 71 -6.80 7.84 6.43
N ALA A 72 -5.66 8.42 6.83
CA ALA A 72 -5.03 8.18 8.11
C ALA A 72 -4.79 9.51 8.83
N ARG A 73 -5.12 9.59 10.12
CA ARG A 73 -4.74 10.71 10.98
C ARG A 73 -3.46 10.33 11.71
N LEU A 74 -2.44 11.17 11.53
CA LEU A 74 -1.14 11.05 12.18
C LEU A 74 -1.05 12.04 13.35
N SER A 75 -0.84 11.58 14.58
CA SER A 75 -0.61 12.47 15.73
C SER A 75 0.85 12.91 15.87
N ALA A 76 1.77 12.16 15.27
CA ALA A 76 3.21 12.42 15.23
C ALA A 76 3.75 12.11 13.82
N PRO A 77 4.99 12.50 13.48
CA PRO A 77 5.56 12.17 12.18
C PRO A 77 5.73 10.65 11.97
N ALA A 78 5.24 10.13 10.84
CA ALA A 78 5.35 8.72 10.47
C ALA A 78 6.47 8.52 9.42
N LEU A 79 7.36 7.55 9.62
CA LEU A 79 8.44 7.29 8.66
C LEU A 79 7.90 6.90 7.29
N LEU A 80 8.48 7.48 6.24
CA LEU A 80 8.23 7.10 4.87
C LEU A 80 9.15 5.94 4.48
N SER A 81 8.56 4.88 3.93
CA SER A 81 9.25 3.76 3.31
C SER A 81 8.89 3.66 1.83
N ARG A 82 9.63 2.82 1.10
CA ARG A 82 9.10 2.20 -0.12
C ARG A 82 7.91 1.32 0.27
N CYS A 83 6.98 1.12 -0.66
CA CYS A 83 5.90 0.16 -0.50
C CYS A 83 6.39 -1.25 -0.89
N ASP A 84 6.33 -2.20 0.04
CA ASP A 84 6.65 -3.61 -0.21
C ASP A 84 5.44 -4.38 -0.79
N GLY A 85 4.23 -3.84 -0.65
CA GLY A 85 3.00 -4.46 -1.14
C GLY A 85 2.68 -5.76 -0.42
N ASN A 86 2.09 -6.73 -1.11
CA ASN A 86 1.77 -8.04 -0.51
C ASN A 86 2.93 -9.05 -0.57
N GLN A 87 4.16 -8.59 -0.87
CA GLN A 87 5.33 -9.47 -0.93
C GLN A 87 5.90 -9.76 0.48
N PRO A 88 6.68 -10.84 0.65
CA PRO A 88 7.52 -11.00 1.84
C PRO A 88 8.57 -9.90 1.92
N LEU A 89 8.80 -9.37 3.12
CA LEU A 89 9.82 -8.34 3.33
C LEU A 89 11.23 -8.83 2.97
N ALA A 90 12.01 -7.96 2.33
CA ALA A 90 13.41 -8.22 2.02
C ALA A 90 14.24 -8.47 3.29
N ARG A 91 15.34 -9.21 3.13
CA ARG A 91 16.27 -9.51 4.21
C ARG A 91 17.23 -8.34 4.43
N ALA A 92 17.40 -7.92 5.67
CA ALA A 92 18.46 -6.98 6.07
C ALA A 92 19.81 -7.69 6.32
N ASP A 93 19.85 -9.02 6.19
CA ASP A 93 21.01 -9.90 6.43
C ASP A 93 22.28 -9.48 5.64
N GLU A 94 22.13 -8.74 4.53
CA GLU A 94 23.21 -8.33 3.62
C GLU A 94 23.59 -6.83 3.73
N ASP A 95 22.86 -6.02 4.53
CA ASP A 95 23.15 -4.61 4.71
C ASP A 95 24.19 -4.40 5.84
N LEU A 96 25.38 -3.90 5.47
CA LEU A 96 26.38 -3.46 6.45
C LEU A 96 25.81 -2.34 7.34
N PRO A 97 26.14 -2.31 8.66
CA PRO A 97 25.69 -1.25 9.58
C PRO A 97 26.04 0.15 9.06
N ARG A 98 25.03 0.84 8.52
CA ARG A 98 25.18 2.19 7.96
C ARG A 98 25.09 3.23 9.07
N ALA A 99 25.86 4.30 8.96
CA ALA A 99 25.74 5.45 9.85
C ALA A 99 24.30 5.98 9.86
N LYS A 100 23.80 6.39 11.03
CA LYS A 100 22.45 6.95 11.17
C LYS A 100 22.33 8.29 10.43
N THR A 101 21.81 8.25 9.22
CA THR A 101 21.45 9.45 8.46
C THR A 101 20.03 9.91 8.83
N PRO A 102 19.69 11.20 8.66
CA PRO A 102 18.31 11.65 8.72
C PRO A 102 17.43 10.83 7.76
N VAL A 103 16.24 10.44 8.21
CA VAL A 103 15.27 9.66 7.43
C VAL A 103 14.02 10.48 7.13
N PRO A 104 13.41 10.34 5.93
CA PRO A 104 12.20 11.05 5.59
C PRO A 104 10.99 10.53 6.38
N ALA A 105 10.14 11.45 6.83
CA ALA A 105 8.90 11.17 7.51
C ALA A 105 7.80 12.13 7.02
N LEU A 106 6.56 11.68 7.02
CA LEU A 106 5.38 12.51 6.80
C LEU A 106 4.97 13.15 8.13
N SER A 107 4.83 14.48 8.15
CA SER A 107 4.42 15.23 9.34
C SER A 107 3.01 14.88 9.83
N ALA A 108 2.72 15.18 11.09
CA ALA A 108 1.40 15.00 11.71
C ALA A 108 0.26 15.68 10.91
N GLY A 109 -0.97 15.19 11.07
CA GLY A 109 -2.16 15.62 10.34
C GLY A 109 -2.85 14.48 9.59
N VAL A 110 -3.96 14.77 8.91
CA VAL A 110 -4.69 13.78 8.09
C VAL A 110 -4.02 13.64 6.72
N VAL A 111 -3.90 12.42 6.19
CA VAL A 111 -3.38 12.11 4.86
C VAL A 111 -4.29 11.12 4.14
N ASP A 112 -4.43 11.26 2.82
CA ASP A 112 -5.20 10.33 2.00
C ASP A 112 -4.44 9.02 1.79
N VAL A 113 -5.15 7.90 1.91
CA VAL A 113 -4.66 6.53 1.70
C VAL A 113 -5.18 6.04 0.36
N GLU A 114 -4.24 5.74 -0.55
CA GLU A 114 -4.53 5.29 -1.90
C GLU A 114 -4.66 3.76 -2.02
N ALA A 115 -4.02 3.02 -1.11
CA ALA A 115 -4.12 1.57 -0.99
C ALA A 115 -3.71 1.08 0.40
N VAL A 116 -4.24 -0.08 0.80
CA VAL A 116 -3.75 -0.86 1.95
C VAL A 116 -3.15 -2.16 1.41
N ALA A 117 -1.97 -2.51 1.91
CA ALA A 117 -1.27 -3.75 1.59
C ALA A 117 -0.89 -4.51 2.87
N TYR A 118 -0.62 -5.80 2.69
CA TYR A 118 -0.34 -6.74 3.77
C TYR A 118 1.00 -7.49 3.55
N PRO A 119 2.16 -6.80 3.65
CA PRO A 119 3.46 -7.45 3.53
C PRO A 119 3.61 -8.60 4.54
N ARG A 120 4.02 -9.78 4.07
CA ARG A 120 4.14 -10.96 4.94
C ARG A 120 5.37 -10.89 5.84
N LEU A 121 5.17 -11.16 7.12
CA LEU A 121 6.22 -11.20 8.12
C LEU A 121 6.87 -12.58 8.18
N ARG A 122 8.19 -12.62 8.40
CA ARG A 122 8.96 -13.87 8.61
C ARG A 122 8.60 -14.59 9.91
N THR A 123 7.99 -13.89 10.86
CA THR A 123 7.68 -14.35 12.23
C THR A 123 6.21 -14.75 12.42
N GLY A 124 5.47 -14.93 11.32
CA GLY A 124 4.00 -15.03 11.36
C GLY A 124 3.31 -13.66 11.29
N GLY A 125 2.09 -13.66 10.76
CA GLY A 125 1.28 -12.47 10.52
C GLY A 125 1.70 -11.61 9.32
N GLU A 126 1.09 -10.45 9.21
CA GLU A 126 1.30 -9.47 8.13
C GLU A 126 1.46 -8.05 8.71
N LEU A 127 2.14 -7.15 8.00
CA LEU A 127 2.06 -5.72 8.27
C LEU A 127 0.71 -5.16 7.80
N VAL A 128 0.33 -3.98 8.32
CA VAL A 128 -0.64 -3.10 7.66
C VAL A 128 0.13 -1.92 7.10
N GLU A 129 0.39 -1.98 5.80
CA GLU A 129 1.09 -0.95 5.03
C GLU A 129 0.07 -0.06 4.32
N LEU A 130 0.22 1.26 4.42
CA LEU A 130 -0.63 2.24 3.75
C LEU A 130 0.20 2.95 2.67
N ARG A 131 -0.21 2.82 1.39
CA ARG A 131 0.27 3.74 0.36
C ARG A 131 -0.46 5.06 0.54
N VAL A 132 0.29 6.13 0.78
CA VAL A 132 -0.25 7.45 1.10
C VAL A 132 0.12 8.49 0.06
N ARG A 133 -0.79 9.44 -0.17
CA ARG A 133 -0.51 10.62 -0.98
C ARG A 133 0.31 11.60 -0.14
N VAL A 134 1.61 11.68 -0.38
CA VAL A 134 2.54 12.53 0.37
C VAL A 134 2.67 13.92 -0.27
N PRO A 135 2.21 15.00 0.38
CA PRO A 135 2.51 16.36 -0.05
C PRO A 135 3.96 16.69 0.29
N ALA A 136 4.71 17.26 -0.65
CA ALA A 136 6.15 17.50 -0.51
C ALA A 136 6.47 18.44 0.66
N GLU A 137 5.61 19.44 0.90
CA GLU A 137 5.68 20.40 2.00
C GLU A 137 5.44 19.78 3.39
N ARG A 138 4.99 18.52 3.45
CA ARG A 138 4.82 17.76 4.70
C ARG A 138 5.91 16.72 4.95
N VAL A 139 6.89 16.60 4.06
CA VAL A 139 8.06 15.73 4.30
C VAL A 139 9.04 16.42 5.22
N VAL A 140 9.37 15.78 6.34
CA VAL A 140 10.37 16.23 7.32
C VAL A 140 11.47 15.20 7.45
N MET A 141 12.69 15.64 7.78
CA MET A 141 13.82 14.74 8.01
C MET A 141 14.02 14.53 9.51
N LEU A 142 13.95 13.28 9.97
CA LEU A 142 14.14 12.91 11.37
C LEU A 142 15.53 12.30 11.60
N THR A 143 16.26 12.80 12.59
CA THR A 143 17.43 12.12 13.16
C THR A 143 17.01 11.06 14.17
N ARG A 144 17.79 9.97 14.27
CA ARG A 144 17.52 8.78 15.08
C ARG A 144 18.73 8.35 15.90
#